data_AF-A0A353X098-F1
#
_entry.id   AF-A0A353X098-F1
#
_cell.length_a   1.000
_cell.length_b   1.000
_cell.length_c   1.000
_cell.angle_alpha   90.00
_cell.angle_beta   90.00
_cell.angle_gamma   90.00
#
_symmetry.space_group_name_H-M   'P 1'
#
loop_
_entity.id
_entity.type
_entity.pdbx_description
1 polymer ?
#
loop_
_entity_poly.entity_id
_entity_poly.type
_entity_poly.pdbx_seq_one_letter_code
_entity_poly.pdbx_strand_id
1 'polypeptide(L)'
;MKKWIFRISILLNVLFIVGYGLNWINSPSHELGRLEKEVEIGIFTSDSTLFVIPKGTTVRNASQRGIGAIGQFENERFEIVITSDDPSLVNYDLPKDSLQQFGNYYSADVSKWKK
;
A
#
# COMPACT_ATOMS: atom_id res chain seq x y z
N MET A 1 -17.98 44.82 -3.33
CA MET A 1 -18.08 43.67 -2.41
C MET A 1 -18.62 42.41 -3.09
N LYS A 2 -19.85 42.38 -3.63
CA LYS A 2 -20.44 41.17 -4.26
C LYS A 2 -19.61 40.55 -5.41
N LYS A 3 -19.02 41.37 -6.30
CA LYS A 3 -18.17 40.90 -7.42
C LYS A 3 -16.88 40.22 -6.97
N TRP A 4 -16.30 40.66 -5.85
CA TRP A 4 -15.09 40.06 -5.28
C TRP A 4 -15.39 38.72 -4.61
N ILE A 5 -16.49 38.65 -3.84
CA ILE A 5 -16.98 37.40 -3.23
C ILE A 5 -17.24 36.34 -4.31
N PHE A 6 -17.87 36.73 -5.43
CA PHE A 6 -18.13 35.83 -6.54
C PHE A 6 -16.85 35.30 -7.20
N ARG A 7 -15.85 36.18 -7.45
CA ARG A 7 -14.55 35.78 -7.99
C ARG A 7 -13.79 34.82 -7.07
N ILE A 8 -13.80 35.09 -5.77
CA ILE A 8 -13.17 34.22 -4.76
C ILE A 8 -13.89 32.87 -4.70
N SER A 9 -15.22 32.85 -4.77
CA SER A 9 -16.00 31.61 -4.80
C SER A 9 -15.66 30.74 -6.01
N ILE A 10 -15.54 31.35 -7.21
CA ILE A 10 -15.10 30.62 -8.42
C ILE A 10 -13.68 30.08 -8.23
N LEU A 11 -12.75 30.91 -7.76
CA LEU A 11 -11.36 30.50 -7.56
C LEU A 11 -11.25 29.32 -6.60
N LEU A 12 -11.96 29.37 -5.47
CA LEU A 12 -11.96 28.28 -4.50
C LEU A 12 -12.52 26.98 -5.10
N ASN A 13 -13.62 27.05 -5.85
CA ASN A 13 -14.17 25.86 -6.52
C ASN A 13 -13.17 25.24 -7.50
N VAL A 14 -12.48 26.06 -8.29
CA VAL A 14 -11.43 25.57 -9.20
C VAL A 14 -10.30 24.90 -8.42
N LEU A 15 -9.82 25.53 -7.33
CA LEU A 15 -8.77 24.96 -6.49
C LEU A 15 -9.20 23.64 -5.83
N PHE A 16 -10.45 23.53 -5.39
CA PHE A 16 -10.98 22.28 -4.82
C PHE A 16 -11.06 21.17 -5.86
N ILE A 17 -11.54 21.46 -7.07
CA ILE A 17 -11.60 20.46 -8.16
C ILE A 17 -10.19 19.99 -8.53
N VAL A 18 -9.24 20.92 -8.68
CA VAL A 18 -7.85 20.60 -9.00
C VAL A 18 -7.21 19.80 -7.87
N GLY A 19 -7.34 20.24 -6.62
CA GLY A 19 -6.80 19.55 -5.46
C GLY A 19 -7.38 18.15 -5.28
N TYR A 20 -8.69 17.98 -5.52
CA TYR A 20 -9.35 16.68 -5.47
C TYR A 20 -8.84 15.74 -6.57
N GLY A 21 -8.75 16.23 -7.81
CA GLY A 21 -8.23 15.44 -8.93
C GLY A 21 -6.77 14.99 -8.71
N LEU A 22 -5.93 15.89 -8.18
CA LEU A 22 -4.55 15.55 -7.83
C LEU A 22 -4.48 14.50 -6.72
N ASN A 23 -5.31 14.60 -5.68
CA ASN A 23 -5.38 13.58 -4.62
C ASN A 23 -5.85 12.23 -5.14
N TRP A 24 -6.84 12.20 -6.04
CA TRP A 24 -7.35 10.96 -6.62
C TRP A 24 -6.27 10.23 -7.43
N ILE A 25 -5.52 10.96 -8.28
CA ILE A 25 -4.43 10.39 -9.09
C ILE A 25 -3.26 9.91 -8.20
N ASN A 26 -3.05 10.55 -7.04
CA ASN A 26 -1.98 10.18 -6.12
C ASN A 26 -2.38 9.11 -5.09
N SER A 27 -3.64 8.65 -5.11
CA SER A 27 -4.13 7.64 -4.16
C SER A 27 -3.55 6.24 -4.47
N PRO A 28 -3.34 5.38 -3.45
CA PRO A 28 -2.90 4.02 -3.66
C PRO A 28 -3.97 3.21 -4.41
N SER A 29 -3.55 2.34 -5.34
CA SER A 29 -4.52 1.56 -6.15
C SER A 29 -5.27 0.52 -5.32
N HIS A 30 -4.76 0.12 -4.16
CA HIS A 30 -5.31 -0.92 -3.28
C HIS A 30 -5.69 -2.21 -4.02
N GLU A 31 -5.06 -2.46 -5.17
CA GLU A 31 -5.28 -3.64 -5.99
C GLU A 31 -4.86 -4.89 -5.22
N LEU A 32 -5.68 -5.93 -5.27
CA LEU A 32 -5.35 -7.22 -4.68
C LEU A 32 -4.61 -8.06 -5.71
N GLY A 33 -3.54 -8.72 -5.28
CA GLY A 33 -2.79 -9.66 -6.08
C GLY A 33 -2.41 -10.89 -5.29
N ARG A 34 -1.70 -11.80 -5.92
CA ARG A 34 -1.21 -13.04 -5.31
C ARG A 34 0.29 -13.19 -5.52
N LEU A 35 1.00 -13.58 -4.48
CA LEU A 35 2.42 -13.91 -4.61
C LEU A 35 2.61 -15.14 -5.50
N GLU A 36 3.46 -15.01 -6.50
CA GLU A 36 3.85 -16.11 -7.39
C GLU A 36 5.10 -16.84 -6.93
N LYS A 37 5.80 -16.30 -5.93
CA LYS A 37 7.01 -16.85 -5.34
C LYS A 37 6.93 -16.74 -3.82
N GLU A 38 7.72 -17.57 -3.15
CA GLU A 38 7.95 -17.39 -1.71
C GLU A 38 8.80 -16.13 -1.50
N VAL A 39 8.56 -15.42 -0.40
CA VAL A 39 9.35 -14.25 -0.01
C VAL A 39 10.00 -14.50 1.33
N GLU A 40 11.32 -14.60 1.34
CA GLU A 40 12.12 -14.71 2.55
C GLU A 40 12.32 -13.30 3.15
N ILE A 41 11.92 -13.13 4.40
CA ILE A 41 12.10 -11.88 5.14
C ILE A 41 13.24 -12.09 6.14
N GLY A 42 14.32 -11.34 5.96
CA GLY A 42 15.51 -11.40 6.83
C GLY A 42 15.71 -10.12 7.66
N ILE A 43 16.65 -10.18 8.60
CA ILE A 43 17.12 -8.98 9.30
C ILE A 43 18.00 -8.18 8.34
N PHE A 44 17.71 -6.88 8.17
CA PHE A 44 18.54 -5.99 7.37
C PHE A 44 19.99 -6.04 7.88
N THR A 45 20.96 -6.26 6.98
CA THR A 45 22.40 -6.50 7.24
C THR A 45 22.80 -7.87 7.81
N SER A 46 21.91 -8.87 7.81
CA SER A 46 22.22 -10.24 8.23
C SER A 46 21.83 -11.27 7.17
N ASP A 47 22.51 -12.42 7.15
CA ASP A 47 22.13 -13.60 6.35
C ASP A 47 20.99 -14.43 7.01
N SER A 48 20.45 -13.96 8.14
CA SER A 48 19.42 -14.67 8.89
C SER A 48 18.03 -14.38 8.34
N THR A 49 17.33 -15.42 7.90
CA THR A 49 15.90 -15.38 7.57
C THR A 49 15.07 -15.43 8.85
N LEU A 50 14.17 -14.46 9.04
CA LEU A 50 13.23 -14.39 10.15
C LEU A 50 11.99 -15.27 9.90
N PHE A 51 11.40 -15.16 8.71
CA PHE A 51 10.24 -15.95 8.29
C PHE A 51 10.08 -15.91 6.76
N VAL A 52 9.25 -16.82 6.25
CA VAL A 52 8.94 -16.93 4.83
C VAL A 52 7.45 -16.68 4.63
N ILE A 53 7.11 -15.81 3.67
CA ILE A 53 5.75 -15.62 3.20
C ILE A 53 5.51 -16.63 2.07
N PRO A 54 4.53 -17.55 2.20
CA PRO A 54 4.34 -18.60 1.22
C PRO A 54 3.80 -18.06 -0.10
N LYS A 55 4.17 -18.73 -1.19
CA LYS A 55 3.53 -18.55 -2.50
C LYS A 55 2.01 -18.70 -2.36
N GLY A 56 1.25 -17.90 -3.10
CA GLY A 56 -0.21 -17.94 -3.07
C GLY A 56 -0.85 -17.01 -2.04
N THR A 57 -0.05 -16.37 -1.17
CA THR A 57 -0.52 -15.35 -0.25
C THR A 57 -1.17 -14.20 -1.03
N THR A 58 -2.36 -13.79 -0.60
CA THR A 58 -3.03 -12.60 -1.14
C THR A 58 -2.38 -11.36 -0.56
N VAL A 59 -1.93 -10.45 -1.43
CA VAL A 59 -1.25 -9.21 -1.07
C VAL A 59 -2.01 -8.01 -1.63
N ARG A 60 -1.81 -6.82 -1.02
CA ARG A 60 -2.42 -5.57 -1.47
C ARG A 60 -1.35 -4.63 -1.97
N ASN A 61 -1.61 -4.00 -3.11
CA ASN A 61 -0.77 -2.92 -3.62
C ASN A 61 -0.94 -1.67 -2.73
N ALA A 62 0.13 -1.35 -2.00
CA ALA A 62 0.21 -0.17 -1.14
C ALA A 62 0.94 1.01 -1.83
N SER A 63 1.39 0.85 -3.07
CA SER A 63 2.10 1.90 -3.80
C SER A 63 1.15 3.06 -4.10
N GLN A 64 1.48 4.23 -3.56
CA GLN A 64 0.89 5.50 -3.99
C GLN A 64 1.49 5.89 -5.35
N ARG A 65 0.73 6.61 -6.16
CA ARG A 65 1.18 7.12 -7.46
C ARG A 65 1.49 8.62 -7.35
N GLY A 66 2.30 9.15 -8.28
CA GLY A 66 2.61 10.58 -8.39
C GLY A 66 3.24 11.23 -7.15
N ILE A 67 2.86 12.47 -6.82
CA ILE A 67 3.52 13.33 -5.82
C ILE A 67 3.36 12.79 -4.38
N GLY A 68 2.30 12.01 -4.12
CA GLY A 68 2.05 11.39 -2.81
C GLY A 68 3.06 10.29 -2.46
N ALA A 69 3.69 9.65 -3.46
CA ALA A 69 4.63 8.55 -3.25
C ALA A 69 5.90 8.93 -2.45
N ILE A 70 6.22 10.23 -2.35
CA ILE A 70 7.40 10.74 -1.64
C ILE A 70 7.25 10.64 -0.11
N GLY A 71 6.01 10.58 0.41
CA GLY A 71 5.71 10.60 1.85
C GLY A 71 5.50 9.24 2.52
N GLN A 72 5.88 8.12 1.88
CA GLN A 72 5.57 6.75 2.34
C GLN A 72 6.28 6.28 3.62
N PHE A 73 6.86 7.18 4.41
CA PHE A 73 7.52 6.87 5.68
C PHE A 73 6.86 7.66 6.83
N GLU A 74 5.63 7.32 7.22
CA GLU A 74 4.94 7.93 8.37
C GLU A 74 4.25 6.88 9.26
N ASN A 75 4.33 7.10 10.58
CA ASN A 75 4.32 6.10 11.68
C ASN A 75 2.94 5.73 12.26
N GLU A 76 2.95 4.75 13.18
CA GLU A 76 1.88 4.30 14.10
C GLU A 76 0.92 3.20 13.60
N ARG A 77 1.28 2.45 12.55
CA ARG A 77 0.74 1.10 12.23
C ARG A 77 1.85 0.26 11.59
N PHE A 78 2.07 -0.97 12.04
CA PHE A 78 3.07 -1.86 11.45
C PHE A 78 2.44 -2.67 10.32
N GLU A 79 2.90 -2.46 9.10
CA GLU A 79 2.63 -3.26 7.91
C GLU A 79 3.98 -3.73 7.35
N ILE A 80 4.09 -4.98 6.90
CA ILE A 80 5.28 -5.45 6.20
C ILE A 80 5.11 -5.04 4.74
N VAL A 81 5.69 -3.90 4.38
CA VAL A 81 5.73 -3.42 3.00
C VAL A 81 6.95 -4.02 2.32
N ILE A 82 6.73 -4.80 1.26
CA ILE A 82 7.79 -5.43 0.47
C ILE A 82 7.92 -4.69 -0.84
N THR A 83 9.03 -3.98 -1.01
CA THR A 83 9.41 -3.37 -2.29
C THR A 83 10.26 -4.37 -3.07
N SER A 84 9.89 -4.62 -4.33
CA SER A 84 10.64 -5.51 -5.21
C SER A 84 10.67 -4.96 -6.62
N ASP A 85 11.83 -5.08 -7.27
CA ASP A 85 12.00 -4.76 -8.68
C ASP A 85 11.62 -5.94 -9.60
N ASP A 86 11.23 -7.09 -9.03
CA ASP A 86 10.81 -8.26 -9.80
C ASP A 86 9.34 -8.10 -10.26
N PRO A 87 9.09 -7.87 -11.57
CA PRO A 87 7.73 -7.68 -12.08
C PRO A 87 6.88 -8.96 -12.00
N SER A 88 7.51 -10.12 -11.78
CA SER A 88 6.83 -11.43 -11.68
C SER A 88 6.50 -11.84 -10.25
N LEU A 89 6.77 -11.00 -9.25
CA LEU A 89 6.55 -11.34 -7.85
C LEU A 89 5.06 -11.44 -7.49
N VAL A 90 4.25 -10.50 -8.00
CA VAL A 90 2.83 -10.40 -7.69
C VAL A 90 2.02 -10.46 -8.97
N ASN A 91 1.09 -11.41 -9.05
CA ASN A 91 0.10 -11.47 -10.10
C ASN A 91 -1.16 -10.70 -9.68
N TYR A 92 -1.45 -9.59 -10.37
CA TYR A 92 -2.67 -8.78 -10.18
C TYR A 92 -3.80 -9.14 -11.15
N ASP A 93 -3.51 -9.96 -12.17
CA ASP A 93 -4.49 -10.39 -13.19
C ASP A 93 -5.13 -11.72 -12.80
N LEU A 94 -5.94 -11.69 -11.73
CA LEU A 94 -6.61 -12.86 -11.18
C LEU A 94 -8.11 -12.61 -11.00
N PRO A 95 -8.96 -13.65 -11.15
CA PRO A 95 -10.38 -13.54 -10.84
C PRO A 95 -10.57 -13.11 -9.39
N LYS A 96 -11.38 -12.06 -9.15
CA LYS A 96 -11.60 -11.50 -7.80
C LYS A 96 -12.07 -12.55 -6.80
N ASP A 97 -12.90 -13.50 -7.24
CA ASP A 97 -13.45 -14.58 -6.42
C ASP A 97 -12.38 -15.60 -5.98
N SER A 98 -11.21 -15.60 -6.61
CA SER A 98 -10.07 -16.44 -6.23
C SER A 98 -9.19 -15.78 -5.16
N LEU A 99 -9.34 -14.48 -4.93
CA LEU A 99 -8.54 -13.72 -3.97
C LEU A 99 -9.26 -13.67 -2.62
N GLN A 100 -8.54 -13.94 -1.53
CA GLN A 100 -9.11 -13.81 -0.19
C GLN A 100 -9.18 -12.34 0.21
N GLN A 101 -10.34 -11.72 -0.03
CA GLN A 101 -10.58 -10.30 0.25
C GLN A 101 -10.47 -9.95 1.75
N PHE A 102 -10.71 -10.93 2.63
CA PHE A 102 -10.59 -10.78 4.08
C PHE A 102 -9.14 -10.91 4.59
N GLY A 103 -8.19 -11.18 3.69
CA GLY A 103 -6.78 -11.37 4.04
C GLY A 103 -6.51 -12.70 4.72
N ASN A 104 -5.25 -13.10 4.73
CA ASN A 104 -4.80 -14.17 5.60
C ASN A 104 -4.67 -13.59 7.02
N TYR A 105 -5.50 -14.08 7.95
CA TYR A 105 -5.39 -13.69 9.36
C TYR A 105 -4.28 -14.49 10.02
N TYR A 106 -3.23 -13.81 10.44
CA TYR A 106 -2.16 -14.41 11.23
C TYR A 106 -2.23 -13.85 12.65
N SER A 107 -2.34 -14.73 13.65
CA SER A 107 -2.17 -14.34 15.04
C SER A 107 -0.68 -14.38 15.38
N ALA A 108 -0.11 -13.25 15.77
CA ALA A 108 1.21 -13.19 16.38
C ALA A 108 1.05 -12.97 17.89
N ASP A 109 1.84 -13.70 18.68
CA ASP A 109 1.92 -13.52 20.13
C ASP A 109 3.34 -13.09 20.52
N VAL A 110 3.45 -12.30 21.58
CA VAL A 110 4.74 -11.93 22.15
C VAL A 110 5.23 -13.11 22.97
N SER A 111 6.31 -13.77 22.52
CA SER A 111 6.94 -14.82 23.31
C SER A 111 7.33 -14.29 24.69
N LYS A 112 6.63 -14.73 25.73
CA LYS A 112 6.94 -14.44 27.13
C LYS A 112 8.20 -15.19 27.62
N TRP A 113 8.75 -16.07 26.79
CA TRP A 113 9.85 -16.96 27.14
C TRP A 113 10.90 -16.96 26.02
N LYS A 114 11.76 -15.94 26.01
CA LYS A 114 13.10 -16.10 25.42
C LYS A 114 13.98 -16.74 26.49
N LYS A 115 14.40 -17.99 26.27
CA LYS A 115 15.48 -18.64 27.02
C LYS A 115 16.78 -18.46 26.25
#